data_AF-A0A1W6JWN8-F1
#
_entry.id   AF-A0A1W6JWN8-F1
#
_cell.length_a   1.000
_cell.length_b   1.000
_cell.length_c   1.000
_cell.angle_alpha   90.00
_cell.angle_beta   90.00
_cell.angle_gamma   90.00
#
_symmetry.space_group_name_H-M   'P 1'
#
loop_
_entity.id
_entity.type
_entity.pdbx_description
1 polymer ?
#
loop_
_entity_poly.entity_id
_entity_poly.type
_entity_poly.pdbx_seq_one_letter_code
_entity_poly.pdbx_strand_id
1 'polypeptide(L)'
;MEKITPLYRKIIGNVLFKLKEKGEIDIDELTNLKAKKDEIIPIIKNVLESTNIIKIEGDKLILNTNLDSQKNILLLSSFTSISVSEKGDRSFKTVKEITPIDQTDKIEHTIHKIDYPYSSKVVRCSNPKIFDPLTLGKVKGSCKKLQEGKLIKFYINFTPPLKVGQFAKYRYSTWEKEYFGLTISDIEKKYGIDYSYEGVAVVFPTHYVRIKINLPWIPSYANAFQTMRIPSEEGSDRLAFNLIKGVNYRFHNEENTLILELFNPPMGEYGIKWKPPK
;
A
#
# COMPACT_ATOMS: atom_id res chain seq x y z
N MET A 1 2.83 -17.45 0.99
CA MET A 1 3.05 -16.01 0.74
C MET A 1 4.10 -15.90 -0.33
N GLU A 2 3.74 -15.66 -1.59
CA GLU A 2 4.74 -15.47 -2.63
C GLU A 2 5.39 -14.09 -2.43
N LYS A 3 6.58 -14.08 -1.83
CA LYS A 3 7.42 -12.89 -1.87
C LYS A 3 7.67 -12.56 -3.34
N ILE A 4 7.46 -11.31 -3.74
CA ILE A 4 7.83 -10.86 -5.10
C ILE A 4 9.33 -11.08 -5.29
N THR A 5 9.66 -12.13 -6.05
CA THR A 5 11.02 -12.57 -6.31
C THR A 5 11.71 -11.65 -7.33
N PRO A 6 13.03 -11.70 -7.46
CA PRO A 6 13.72 -11.03 -8.57
C PRO A 6 13.18 -11.44 -9.94
N LEU A 7 12.78 -12.70 -10.11
CA LEU A 7 12.17 -13.20 -11.34
C LEU A 7 10.80 -12.54 -11.60
N TYR A 8 9.94 -12.42 -10.58
CA TYR A 8 8.65 -11.72 -10.69
C TYR A 8 8.86 -10.28 -11.17
N ARG A 9 9.78 -9.55 -10.54
CA ARG A 9 10.13 -8.17 -10.94
C ARG A 9 10.60 -8.13 -12.39
N LYS A 10 11.48 -9.05 -12.79
CA LYS A 10 11.99 -9.12 -14.16
C LYS A 10 10.87 -9.33 -15.17
N ILE A 11 9.95 -10.26 -14.92
CA ILE A 11 8.83 -10.55 -15.79
C ILE A 11 7.88 -9.35 -15.89
N ILE A 12 7.42 -8.82 -14.76
CA ILE A 12 6.52 -7.66 -14.72
C ILE A 12 7.14 -6.46 -15.43
N GLY A 13 8.41 -6.16 -15.16
CA GLY A 13 9.09 -5.01 -15.74
C GLY A 13 9.26 -5.12 -17.25
N ASN A 14 9.63 -6.30 -17.75
CA ASN A 14 9.74 -6.54 -19.20
C ASN A 14 8.38 -6.45 -19.92
N VAL A 15 7.34 -7.03 -19.33
CA VAL A 15 5.98 -7.00 -19.90
C VAL A 15 5.50 -5.56 -20.01
N LEU A 16 5.58 -4.78 -18.92
CA LEU A 16 5.14 -3.39 -18.93
C LEU A 16 5.96 -2.53 -19.91
N PHE A 17 7.28 -2.73 -19.96
CA PHE A 17 8.15 -2.01 -20.90
C PHE A 17 7.75 -2.29 -22.35
N LYS A 18 7.64 -3.56 -22.76
CA LYS A 18 7.29 -3.92 -24.14
C LYS A 18 5.86 -3.50 -24.50
N LEU A 19 4.90 -3.65 -23.58
CA LEU A 19 3.53 -3.19 -23.79
C LEU A 19 3.47 -1.68 -23.97
N LYS A 20 4.30 -0.91 -23.26
CA LYS A 20 4.35 0.54 -23.44
C LYS A 20 4.89 0.93 -24.82
N GLU A 21 5.83 0.16 -25.38
CA GLU A 21 6.38 0.40 -26.72
C GLU A 21 5.45 -0.05 -27.84
N LYS A 22 4.79 -1.20 -27.69
CA LYS A 22 4.05 -1.89 -28.77
C LYS A 22 2.53 -1.83 -28.65
N GLY A 23 1.98 -1.50 -27.49
CA GLY A 23 0.54 -1.58 -27.18
C GLY A 23 0.03 -3.00 -26.93
N GLU A 24 0.50 -3.97 -27.70
CA GLU A 24 0.24 -5.41 -27.53
C GLU A 24 1.54 -6.23 -27.65
N ILE A 25 1.59 -7.38 -26.98
CA ILE A 25 2.69 -8.34 -27.13
C ILE A 25 2.17 -9.77 -27.16
N ASP A 26 2.81 -10.63 -27.95
CA ASP A 26 2.59 -12.07 -27.91
C ASP A 26 3.30 -12.69 -26.70
N ILE A 27 2.66 -13.65 -26.02
CA ILE A 27 3.24 -14.38 -24.89
C ILE A 27 4.54 -15.09 -25.29
N ASP A 28 4.69 -15.51 -26.54
CA ASP A 28 5.86 -16.21 -27.06
C ASP A 28 7.10 -15.31 -27.08
N GLU A 29 6.91 -13.99 -27.21
CA GLU A 29 8.00 -13.01 -27.10
C GLU A 29 8.61 -12.90 -25.68
N LEU A 30 7.96 -13.49 -24.67
CA LEU A 30 8.43 -13.48 -23.28
C LEU A 30 9.37 -14.65 -22.96
N THR A 31 9.50 -15.62 -23.86
CA THR A 31 10.38 -16.80 -23.68
C THR A 31 11.87 -16.40 -23.52
N ASN A 32 12.27 -15.24 -24.05
CA ASN A 32 13.61 -14.66 -23.91
C ASN A 32 14.01 -14.30 -22.46
N LEU A 33 13.08 -14.39 -21.50
CA LEU A 33 13.35 -14.04 -20.10
C LEU A 33 14.11 -15.11 -19.30
N LYS A 34 14.45 -16.25 -19.93
CA LYS A 34 15.01 -17.46 -19.29
C LYS A 34 14.07 -18.04 -18.22
N ALA A 35 12.77 -17.96 -18.45
CA ALA A 35 11.73 -18.55 -17.62
C ALA A 35 10.75 -19.32 -18.51
N LYS A 36 10.15 -20.38 -17.98
CA LYS A 36 9.19 -21.19 -18.74
C LYS A 36 7.85 -20.44 -18.86
N LYS A 37 7.09 -20.67 -19.94
CA LYS A 37 5.75 -20.08 -20.10
C LYS A 37 4.85 -20.36 -18.89
N ASP A 38 4.92 -21.58 -18.38
CA ASP A 38 4.16 -22.03 -17.18
C ASP A 38 4.52 -21.27 -15.90
N GLU A 39 5.68 -20.61 -15.85
CA GLU A 39 6.08 -19.73 -14.73
C GLU A 39 5.67 -18.28 -15.00
N ILE A 40 5.75 -17.83 -16.26
CA ILE A 40 5.47 -16.45 -16.66
C ILE A 40 3.97 -16.14 -16.58
N ILE A 41 3.13 -17.00 -17.14
CA ILE A 41 1.68 -16.73 -17.27
C ILE A 41 1.03 -16.55 -15.89
N PRO A 42 1.25 -17.42 -14.88
CA PRO A 42 0.66 -17.22 -13.55
C PRO A 42 1.06 -15.89 -12.92
N ILE A 43 2.31 -15.44 -13.09
CA ILE A 43 2.80 -14.16 -12.55
C ILE A 43 2.03 -13.00 -13.18
N ILE A 44 1.90 -13.03 -14.51
CA ILE A 44 1.19 -12.01 -15.28
C ILE A 44 -0.28 -11.95 -14.87
N LYS A 45 -0.94 -13.11 -14.77
CA LYS A 45 -2.34 -13.20 -14.33
C LYS A 45 -2.53 -12.69 -12.90
N ASN A 46 -1.71 -13.17 -11.97
CA ASN A 46 -1.83 -12.88 -10.54
C ASN A 46 -1.50 -11.44 -10.17
N VAL A 47 -0.76 -10.71 -11.02
CA VAL A 47 -0.35 -9.33 -10.75
C VAL A 47 -0.97 -8.34 -11.71
N LEU A 48 -0.77 -8.50 -13.02
CA LEU A 48 -1.15 -7.50 -14.01
C LEU A 48 -2.61 -7.60 -14.44
N GLU A 49 -3.09 -8.82 -14.73
CA GLU A 49 -4.48 -9.03 -15.13
C GLU A 49 -5.44 -8.80 -13.94
N SER A 50 -5.14 -9.38 -12.78
CA SER A 50 -5.98 -9.23 -11.58
C SER A 50 -6.07 -7.80 -11.02
N THR A 51 -5.10 -6.93 -11.33
CA THR A 51 -5.15 -5.49 -11.01
C THR A 51 -5.71 -4.65 -12.17
N ASN A 52 -6.20 -5.31 -13.22
CA ASN A 52 -6.82 -4.71 -14.40
C ASN A 52 -5.89 -3.77 -15.18
N ILE A 53 -4.57 -4.00 -15.13
CA ILE A 53 -3.57 -3.26 -15.89
C ILE A 53 -3.52 -3.77 -17.33
N ILE A 54 -3.69 -5.07 -17.51
CA ILE A 54 -3.71 -5.72 -18.82
C ILE A 54 -4.95 -6.58 -18.97
N LYS A 55 -5.24 -6.96 -20.21
CA LYS A 55 -6.15 -8.05 -20.57
C LYS A 55 -5.37 -9.11 -21.33
N ILE A 56 -5.75 -10.38 -21.15
CA ILE A 56 -5.22 -11.50 -21.93
C ILE A 56 -6.30 -11.94 -22.94
N GLU A 57 -5.95 -11.94 -24.22
CA GLU A 57 -6.83 -12.38 -25.31
C GLU A 57 -6.11 -13.43 -26.16
N GLY A 58 -6.45 -14.70 -25.94
CA GLY A 58 -5.68 -15.81 -26.51
C GLY A 58 -4.22 -15.77 -26.01
N ASP A 59 -3.28 -15.73 -26.96
CA ASP A 59 -1.84 -15.63 -26.68
C ASP A 59 -1.32 -14.18 -26.67
N LYS A 60 -2.22 -13.19 -26.70
CA LYS A 60 -1.85 -11.78 -26.65
C LYS A 60 -2.07 -11.17 -25.26
N LEU A 61 -1.12 -10.34 -24.86
CA LEU A 61 -1.23 -9.43 -23.73
C LEU A 61 -1.48 -8.02 -24.26
N ILE A 62 -2.49 -7.35 -23.71
CA ILE A 62 -2.93 -6.04 -24.19
C ILE A 62 -2.98 -5.09 -22.99
N LEU A 63 -2.35 -3.91 -23.11
CA LEU A 63 -2.45 -2.88 -22.08
C LEU A 63 -3.89 -2.34 -22.02
N ASN A 64 -4.47 -2.27 -20.83
CA ASN A 64 -5.80 -1.70 -20.69
C ASN A 64 -5.74 -0.18 -20.91
N THR A 65 -6.44 0.34 -21.92
CA THR A 65 -6.41 1.77 -22.30
C THR A 65 -7.31 2.65 -21.43
N ASN A 66 -8.22 2.06 -20.64
CA ASN A 66 -9.08 2.76 -19.69
C ASN A 66 -8.43 2.91 -18.29
N LEU A 67 -7.11 3.01 -18.24
CA LEU A 67 -6.41 3.36 -17.02
C LEU A 67 -6.58 4.87 -16.81
N ASP A 68 -7.46 5.24 -15.88
CA ASP A 68 -7.56 6.61 -15.36
C ASP A 68 -6.16 7.16 -15.06
N SER A 69 -5.94 8.45 -15.27
CA SER A 69 -4.71 9.19 -14.93
C SER A 69 -4.13 8.87 -13.54
N GLN A 70 -4.98 8.45 -12.60
CA GLN A 70 -4.59 8.03 -11.24
C GLN A 70 -3.98 6.62 -11.17
N LYS A 71 -4.03 5.82 -12.24
CA LYS A 71 -3.57 4.43 -12.34
C LYS A 71 -2.20 4.29 -13.01
N ASN A 72 -1.39 5.34 -13.05
CA ASN A 72 -0.07 5.32 -13.71
C ASN A 72 1.02 4.58 -12.92
N ILE A 73 0.70 4.04 -11.73
CA ILE A 73 1.61 3.31 -10.85
C ILE A 73 0.93 2.03 -10.40
N LEU A 74 1.66 0.92 -10.43
CA LEU A 74 1.32 -0.34 -9.78
C LEU A 74 2.03 -0.43 -8.43
N LEU A 75 1.27 -0.57 -7.34
CA LEU A 75 1.78 -0.89 -6.02
C LEU A 75 1.93 -2.41 -5.90
N LEU A 76 3.16 -2.88 -6.06
CA LEU A 76 3.49 -4.30 -5.93
C LEU A 76 3.30 -4.81 -4.51
N SER A 77 3.80 -4.06 -3.53
CA SER A 77 3.59 -4.41 -2.13
C SER A 77 3.64 -3.19 -1.22
N SER A 78 2.79 -3.21 -0.19
CA SER A 78 2.86 -2.27 0.94
C SER A 78 2.86 -3.03 2.26
N PHE A 79 3.91 -2.88 3.04
CA PHE A 79 4.05 -3.46 4.37
C PHE A 79 4.01 -2.37 5.42
N THR A 80 2.93 -2.34 6.19
CA THR A 80 2.72 -1.41 7.28
C THR A 80 2.82 -2.14 8.61
N SER A 81 3.71 -1.66 9.47
CA SER A 81 3.92 -2.17 10.82
C SER A 81 3.61 -1.06 11.81
N ILE A 82 2.71 -1.36 12.76
CA ILE A 82 2.35 -0.52 13.88
C ILE A 82 2.77 -1.21 15.16
N SER A 83 3.30 -0.46 16.11
CA SER A 83 3.58 -0.92 17.47
C SER A 83 3.01 0.07 18.45
N VAL A 84 2.30 -0.44 19.44
CA VAL A 84 1.64 0.33 20.50
C VAL A 84 2.40 0.11 21.80
N SER A 85 2.76 1.19 22.49
CA SER A 85 3.38 1.10 23.83
C SER A 85 2.32 0.94 24.91
N GLU A 86 2.72 0.51 26.11
CA GLU A 86 1.84 0.47 27.29
C GLU A 86 1.26 1.84 27.66
N LYS A 87 1.87 2.94 27.19
CA LYS A 87 1.39 4.32 27.39
C LYS A 87 0.50 4.82 26.24
N GLY A 88 0.23 3.98 25.25
CA GLY A 88 -0.57 4.34 24.07
C GLY A 88 0.22 5.06 22.99
N ASP A 89 1.56 5.09 23.06
CA ASP A 89 2.37 5.66 21.98
C ASP A 89 2.32 4.77 20.74
N ARG A 90 2.32 5.38 19.57
CA ARG A 90 2.28 4.71 18.27
C ARG A 90 3.61 4.88 17.56
N SER A 91 4.24 3.76 17.21
CA SER A 91 5.25 3.71 16.15
C SER A 91 4.63 3.13 14.90
N PHE A 92 4.73 3.85 13.77
CA PHE A 92 4.21 3.43 12.49
C PHE A 92 5.34 3.42 11.46
N LYS A 93 5.41 2.37 10.65
CA LYS A 93 6.38 2.25 9.57
C LYS A 93 5.74 1.59 8.37
N THR A 94 5.86 2.22 7.21
CA THR A 94 5.41 1.65 5.94
C THR A 94 6.58 1.52 4.97
N VAL A 95 6.68 0.36 4.33
CA VAL A 95 7.59 0.08 3.22
C VAL A 95 6.75 -0.18 1.98
N LYS A 96 6.98 0.59 0.92
CA LYS A 96 6.29 0.44 -0.37
C LYS A 96 7.27 0.00 -1.45
N GLU A 97 6.82 -0.89 -2.31
CA GLU A 97 7.49 -1.30 -3.54
C GLU A 97 6.52 -1.09 -4.71
N ILE A 98 6.97 -0.35 -5.72
CA ILE A 98 6.15 0.11 -6.84
C ILE A 98 6.85 -0.11 -8.18
N THR A 99 6.07 -0.11 -9.26
CA THR A 99 6.54 0.06 -10.65
C THR A 99 5.62 1.05 -11.37
N PRO A 100 6.16 1.97 -12.17
CA PRO A 100 5.34 2.82 -13.02
C PRO A 100 4.77 2.02 -14.19
N ILE A 101 3.51 2.31 -14.53
CA ILE A 101 2.88 1.95 -15.80
C ILE A 101 3.16 3.05 -16.84
N ASP A 102 3.26 4.31 -16.36
CA ASP A 102 3.75 5.46 -17.12
C ASP A 102 4.88 6.19 -16.38
N GLN A 103 5.75 6.86 -17.14
CA GLN A 103 6.90 7.58 -16.56
C GLN A 103 6.45 8.54 -15.46
N THR A 104 7.11 8.45 -14.30
CA THR A 104 6.78 9.27 -13.13
C THR A 104 8.02 9.91 -12.53
N ASP A 105 7.95 11.20 -12.26
CA ASP A 105 9.01 11.98 -11.62
C ASP A 105 8.80 12.12 -10.11
N LYS A 106 7.56 11.95 -9.63
CA LYS A 106 7.19 12.24 -8.24
C LYS A 106 6.02 11.40 -7.75
N ILE A 107 6.07 11.02 -6.47
CA ILE A 107 4.93 10.47 -5.72
C ILE A 107 4.71 11.27 -4.45
N GLU A 108 3.47 11.66 -4.20
CA GLU A 108 3.05 12.38 -3.00
C GLU A 108 2.38 11.43 -1.98
N HIS A 109 2.74 11.59 -0.70
CA HIS A 109 2.01 11.00 0.42
C HIS A 109 1.61 12.11 1.38
N THR A 110 0.35 12.08 1.82
CA THR A 110 -0.19 13.04 2.80
C THR A 110 -0.44 12.36 4.12
N ILE A 111 -0.02 13.00 5.21
CA ILE A 111 -0.27 12.53 6.57
C ILE A 111 -0.86 13.68 7.39
N HIS A 112 -1.99 13.41 8.05
CA HIS A 112 -2.64 14.35 8.96
C HIS A 112 -2.00 14.28 10.36
N LYS A 113 -1.76 15.43 11.00
CA LYS A 113 -1.52 15.49 12.45
C LYS A 113 -2.86 15.38 13.17
N ILE A 114 -2.95 14.51 14.18
CA ILE A 114 -4.09 14.52 15.11
C ILE A 114 -3.97 15.77 15.98
N ASP A 115 -5.10 16.45 16.19
CA ASP A 115 -5.19 17.64 17.03
C ASP A 115 -5.54 17.21 18.46
N TYR A 116 -4.54 16.69 19.19
CA TYR A 116 -4.68 16.35 20.62
C TYR A 116 -3.56 17.00 21.43
N PRO A 117 -3.86 17.61 22.60
CA PRO A 117 -2.84 18.18 23.48
C PRO A 117 -1.74 17.16 23.75
N TYR A 118 -0.47 17.59 23.68
CA TYR A 118 0.73 16.76 23.92
C TYR A 118 1.07 15.68 22.88
N SER A 119 0.28 15.52 21.81
CA SER A 119 0.66 14.65 20.68
C SER A 119 1.83 15.24 19.90
N SER A 120 2.93 14.48 19.76
CA SER A 120 4.08 14.88 18.94
C SER A 120 4.23 13.95 17.76
N LYS A 121 4.20 14.48 16.53
CA LYS A 121 4.31 13.69 15.31
C LYS A 121 5.67 13.87 14.65
N VAL A 122 6.57 12.92 14.86
CA VAL A 122 7.82 12.85 14.10
C VAL A 122 7.54 12.05 12.85
N VAL A 123 7.98 12.55 11.68
CA VAL A 123 7.94 11.77 10.44
C VAL A 123 9.30 11.79 9.77
N ARG A 124 9.74 10.59 9.38
CA ARG A 124 10.97 10.33 8.65
C ARG A 124 10.63 9.57 7.38
N CYS A 125 11.29 9.91 6.27
CA CYS A 125 11.25 9.15 5.04
C CYS A 125 12.67 8.79 4.61
N SER A 126 12.82 7.66 3.92
CA SER A 126 14.09 7.29 3.30
C SER A 126 14.12 7.68 1.84
N ASN A 127 15.32 7.93 1.32
CA ASN A 127 15.51 7.98 -0.12
C ASN A 127 15.05 6.66 -0.77
N PRO A 128 14.35 6.71 -1.92
CA PRO A 128 13.96 5.52 -2.65
C PRO A 128 15.20 4.82 -3.23
N LYS A 129 15.16 3.49 -3.18
CA LYS A 129 16.09 2.62 -3.91
C LYS A 129 15.43 2.26 -5.24
N ILE A 130 16.07 2.60 -6.34
CA ILE A 130 15.58 2.26 -7.69
C ILE A 130 16.34 1.03 -8.18
N PHE A 131 15.61 0.11 -8.79
CA PHE A 131 16.13 -1.10 -9.39
C PHE A 131 15.63 -1.22 -10.82
N ASP A 132 16.56 -1.33 -11.76
CA ASP A 132 16.25 -1.65 -13.14
C ASP A 132 16.41 -3.16 -13.37
N PRO A 133 15.32 -3.90 -13.65
CA PRO A 133 15.39 -5.33 -13.90
C PRO A 133 16.09 -5.69 -15.22
N LEU A 134 16.23 -4.74 -16.16
CA LEU A 134 16.81 -4.93 -17.48
C LEU A 134 18.32 -4.68 -17.48
N THR A 135 18.76 -3.67 -16.73
CA THR A 135 20.17 -3.21 -16.75
C THR A 135 20.92 -3.44 -15.43
N LEU A 136 20.24 -3.90 -14.37
CA LEU A 136 20.77 -4.06 -13.00
C LEU A 136 21.37 -2.77 -12.39
N GLY A 137 21.16 -1.62 -13.03
CA GLY A 137 21.61 -0.32 -12.55
C GLY A 137 20.86 0.12 -11.29
N LYS A 138 21.55 0.90 -10.44
CA LYS A 138 20.95 1.53 -9.26
C LYS A 138 20.95 3.05 -9.44
N VAL A 139 19.76 3.63 -9.49
CA VAL A 139 19.57 5.08 -9.42
C VAL A 139 19.09 5.44 -8.01
N LYS A 140 19.50 6.59 -7.48
CA LYS A 140 18.99 7.12 -6.21
C LYS A 140 17.93 8.16 -6.53
N GLY A 141 16.75 8.04 -5.94
CA GLY A 141 15.86 9.19 -5.84
C GLY A 141 16.08 9.94 -4.52
N SER A 142 15.24 10.92 -4.25
CA SER A 142 15.26 11.70 -3.01
C SER A 142 13.90 11.68 -2.32
N CYS A 143 13.89 11.97 -1.02
CA CYS A 143 12.65 12.29 -0.32
C CYS A 143 12.70 13.75 0.16
N LYS A 144 11.67 14.53 -0.17
CA LYS A 144 11.47 15.88 0.36
C LYS A 144 10.24 15.88 1.27
N LYS A 145 10.42 16.31 2.51
CA LYS A 145 9.33 16.55 3.46
C LYS A 145 8.94 18.01 3.40
N LEU A 146 7.64 18.28 3.31
CA LEU A 146 7.06 19.62 3.38
C LEU A 146 6.00 19.63 4.48
N GLN A 147 6.01 20.66 5.33
CA GLN A 147 5.02 20.81 6.40
C GLN A 147 4.15 22.04 6.09
N GLU A 148 2.85 21.81 5.95
CA GLU A 148 1.83 22.83 5.64
C GLU A 148 0.77 22.79 6.75
N GLY A 149 0.93 23.63 7.78
CA GLY A 149 0.05 23.65 8.93
C GLY A 149 -0.07 22.28 9.62
N LYS A 150 -1.27 21.69 9.58
CA LYS A 150 -1.61 20.37 10.17
C LYS A 150 -1.28 19.19 9.26
N LEU A 151 -0.92 19.44 8.00
CA LEU A 151 -0.58 18.41 7.02
C LEU A 151 0.94 18.27 6.92
N ILE A 152 1.40 17.02 6.85
CA ILE A 152 2.77 16.70 6.51
C ILE A 152 2.76 15.94 5.18
N LYS A 153 3.33 16.56 4.15
CA LYS A 153 3.46 15.99 2.82
C LYS A 153 4.87 15.43 2.62
N PHE A 154 4.96 14.27 1.98
CA PHE A 154 6.22 13.65 1.58
C PHE A 154 6.22 13.44 0.09
N TYR A 155 7.25 13.94 -0.56
CA TYR A 155 7.48 13.77 -1.98
C TYR A 155 8.65 12.83 -2.19
N ILE A 156 8.38 11.70 -2.84
CA ILE A 156 9.41 10.80 -3.35
C ILE A 156 9.71 11.27 -4.76
N ASN A 157 10.87 11.87 -4.97
CA ASN A 157 11.28 12.41 -6.27
C ASN A 157 12.27 11.48 -6.96
N PHE A 158 12.10 11.31 -8.27
CA PHE A 158 12.95 10.49 -9.13
C PHE A 158 13.65 11.40 -10.14
N THR A 159 14.97 11.49 -10.06
CA THR A 159 15.79 12.29 -10.99
C THR A 159 16.97 11.45 -11.46
N PRO A 160 17.00 10.97 -12.73
CA PRO A 160 15.95 11.12 -13.75
C PRO A 160 14.62 10.44 -13.36
N PRO A 161 13.49 10.78 -14.04
CA PRO A 161 12.19 10.15 -13.80
C PRO A 161 12.24 8.63 -13.88
N LEU A 162 11.42 7.96 -13.07
CA LEU A 162 11.30 6.51 -13.04
C LEU A 162 10.65 6.03 -14.34
N LYS A 163 11.37 5.21 -15.11
CA LYS A 163 10.90 4.69 -16.40
C LYS A 163 10.01 3.46 -16.22
N VAL A 164 9.13 3.22 -17.18
CA VAL A 164 8.28 2.02 -17.22
C VAL A 164 9.13 0.75 -17.12
N GLY A 165 8.72 -0.16 -16.25
CA GLY A 165 9.43 -1.40 -15.95
C GLY A 165 10.54 -1.30 -14.90
N GLN A 166 10.90 -0.10 -14.43
CA GLN A 166 11.77 0.07 -13.27
C GLN A 166 11.01 -0.04 -11.95
N PHE A 167 11.68 -0.45 -10.88
CA PHE A 167 11.08 -0.58 -9.56
C PHE A 167 11.65 0.45 -8.59
N ALA A 168 10.80 1.01 -7.74
CA ALA A 168 11.22 1.83 -6.62
C ALA A 168 10.76 1.24 -5.29
N LYS A 169 11.68 1.19 -4.32
CA LYS A 169 11.40 0.80 -2.94
C LYS A 169 11.75 1.92 -1.98
N TYR A 170 10.77 2.36 -1.20
CA TYR A 170 10.96 3.43 -0.23
C TYR A 170 10.21 3.13 1.07
N ARG A 171 10.55 3.87 2.12
CA ARG A 171 9.89 3.75 3.42
C ARG A 171 9.66 5.11 4.05
N TYR A 172 8.64 5.18 4.89
CA TYR A 172 8.45 6.27 5.84
C TYR A 172 7.99 5.72 7.18
N SER A 173 8.21 6.49 8.23
CA SER A 173 7.85 6.14 9.59
C SER A 173 7.38 7.34 10.37
N THR A 174 6.34 7.15 11.17
CA THR A 174 5.85 8.15 12.12
C THR A 174 5.97 7.65 13.56
N TRP A 175 6.10 8.59 14.49
CA TRP A 175 5.99 8.32 15.92
C TRP A 175 5.08 9.37 16.55
N GLU A 176 4.11 8.91 17.35
CA GLU A 176 3.05 9.71 17.97
C GLU A 176 2.88 9.31 19.44
N LYS A 177 3.04 10.27 20.36
CA LYS A 177 2.77 10.07 21.79
C LYS A 177 1.28 9.97 22.07
N GLU A 178 0.91 9.10 23.02
CA GLU A 178 -0.46 8.98 23.56
C GLU A 178 -1.53 8.92 22.47
N TYR A 179 -1.19 8.30 21.33
CA TYR A 179 -2.08 8.17 20.19
C TYR A 179 -3.27 7.29 20.58
N PHE A 180 -3.03 6.07 21.02
CA PHE A 180 -4.12 5.15 21.36
C PHE A 180 -4.68 5.41 22.77
N GLY A 181 -5.99 5.22 22.93
CA GLY A 181 -6.61 5.10 24.24
C GLY A 181 -6.33 3.72 24.84
N LEU A 182 -6.07 3.64 26.14
CA LEU A 182 -5.75 2.39 26.84
C LEU A 182 -6.99 1.72 27.43
N THR A 183 -8.07 2.48 27.61
CA THR A 183 -9.39 2.00 28.08
C THR A 183 -10.48 2.41 27.09
N ILE A 184 -11.65 1.75 27.15
CA ILE A 184 -12.80 2.15 26.33
C ILE A 184 -13.19 3.60 26.61
N SER A 185 -13.22 4.00 27.89
CA SER A 185 -13.53 5.39 28.29
C SER A 185 -12.54 6.41 27.69
N ASP A 186 -11.25 6.09 27.65
CA ASP A 186 -10.26 6.98 27.03
C ASP A 186 -10.46 7.10 25.52
N ILE A 187 -10.82 5.99 24.85
CA ILE A 187 -11.09 5.99 23.40
C ILE A 187 -12.34 6.84 23.11
N GLU A 188 -13.42 6.66 23.87
CA GLU A 188 -14.65 7.45 23.72
C GLU A 188 -14.39 8.94 23.94
N LYS A 189 -13.61 9.29 24.97
CA LYS A 189 -13.23 10.69 25.23
C LYS A 189 -12.37 11.29 24.12
N LYS A 190 -11.47 10.52 23.51
CA LYS A 190 -10.55 10.98 22.46
C LYS A 190 -11.22 11.06 21.08
N TYR A 191 -12.06 10.08 20.76
CA TYR A 191 -12.49 9.81 19.39
C TYR A 191 -14.01 9.69 19.21
N GLY A 192 -14.80 9.69 20.29
CA GLY A 192 -16.24 9.49 20.24
C GLY A 192 -16.68 8.10 19.78
N ILE A 193 -15.80 7.10 19.89
CA ILE A 193 -16.02 5.71 19.50
C ILE A 193 -15.50 4.75 20.58
N ASP A 194 -15.94 3.50 20.57
CA ASP A 194 -15.60 2.48 21.58
C ASP A 194 -14.50 1.49 21.12
N TYR A 195 -13.79 1.81 20.03
CA TYR A 195 -12.68 1.03 19.49
C TYR A 195 -11.55 1.91 18.97
N SER A 196 -10.34 1.37 18.97
CA SER A 196 -9.21 1.93 18.22
C SER A 196 -9.18 1.30 16.82
N TYR A 197 -8.62 2.01 15.85
CA TYR A 197 -8.42 1.46 14.51
C TYR A 197 -7.15 2.01 13.85
N GLU A 198 -6.68 1.27 12.86
CA GLU A 198 -5.55 1.67 12.04
C GLU A 198 -5.66 1.03 10.66
N GLY A 199 -5.24 1.75 9.62
CA GLY A 199 -5.47 1.31 8.25
C GLY A 199 -4.54 1.93 7.23
N VAL A 200 -4.76 1.56 5.98
CA VAL A 200 -4.07 2.13 4.81
C VAL A 200 -5.07 2.39 3.70
N ALA A 201 -4.87 3.51 3.00
CA ALA A 201 -5.57 3.82 1.77
C ALA A 201 -4.86 3.17 0.58
N VAL A 202 -5.63 2.40 -0.19
CA VAL A 202 -5.26 1.82 -1.48
C VAL A 202 -5.75 2.78 -2.56
N VAL A 203 -4.83 3.59 -3.10
CA VAL A 203 -5.12 4.64 -4.10
C VAL A 203 -4.58 4.31 -5.49
N PHE A 204 -3.86 3.19 -5.62
CA PHE A 204 -3.28 2.69 -6.86
C PHE A 204 -3.74 1.24 -7.08
N PRO A 205 -3.76 0.74 -8.33
CA PRO A 205 -3.80 -0.70 -8.57
C PRO A 205 -2.73 -1.39 -7.71
N THR A 206 -3.15 -2.33 -6.86
CA THR A 206 -2.31 -2.86 -5.80
C THR A 206 -2.37 -4.37 -5.79
N HIS A 207 -1.21 -5.02 -5.83
CA HIS A 207 -1.14 -6.48 -5.77
C HIS A 207 -1.25 -7.00 -4.34
N TYR A 208 -0.57 -6.36 -3.38
CA TYR A 208 -0.52 -6.88 -2.02
C TYR A 208 -0.36 -5.79 -0.96
N VAL A 209 -1.11 -5.93 0.12
CA VAL A 209 -1.00 -5.09 1.31
C VAL A 209 -0.93 -5.97 2.55
N ARG A 210 -0.03 -5.62 3.47
CA ARG A 210 0.02 -6.20 4.81
C ARG A 210 0.03 -5.12 5.86
N ILE A 211 -0.91 -5.21 6.79
CA ILE A 211 -0.95 -4.40 8.02
C ILE A 211 -0.64 -5.34 9.18
N LYS A 212 0.38 -5.02 9.96
CA LYS A 212 0.73 -5.72 11.20
C LYS A 212 0.67 -4.74 12.36
N ILE A 213 -0.08 -5.08 13.41
CA ILE A 213 -0.18 -4.30 14.64
C ILE A 213 0.34 -5.18 15.78
N ASN A 214 1.33 -4.69 16.52
CA ASN A 214 1.77 -5.29 17.78
C ASN A 214 1.23 -4.44 18.92
N LEU A 215 0.38 -5.04 19.76
CA LEU A 215 -0.20 -4.44 20.95
C LEU A 215 0.61 -4.86 22.19
N PRO A 216 0.61 -4.07 23.28
CA PRO A 216 1.25 -4.49 24.53
C PRO A 216 0.38 -5.47 25.34
N TRP A 217 -0.85 -5.71 24.90
CA TRP A 217 -1.84 -6.58 25.53
C TRP A 217 -2.66 -7.35 24.49
N ILE A 218 -3.37 -8.38 24.94
CA ILE A 218 -4.29 -9.16 24.11
C ILE A 218 -5.62 -8.38 23.99
N PRO A 219 -6.07 -8.03 22.77
CA PRO A 219 -7.33 -7.31 22.58
C PRO A 219 -8.52 -8.16 22.99
N SER A 220 -9.50 -7.56 23.66
CA SER A 220 -10.78 -8.22 23.95
C SER A 220 -11.62 -8.47 22.69
N TYR A 221 -11.36 -7.67 21.64
CA TYR A 221 -11.98 -7.77 20.33
C TYR A 221 -11.04 -7.22 19.26
N ALA A 222 -10.97 -7.88 18.11
CA ALA A 222 -10.31 -7.36 16.92
C ALA A 222 -11.01 -7.86 15.65
N ASN A 223 -11.13 -7.00 14.64
CA ASN A 223 -11.67 -7.38 13.34
C ASN A 223 -11.08 -6.52 12.21
N ALA A 224 -11.01 -7.10 11.02
CA ALA A 224 -10.67 -6.38 9.80
C ALA A 224 -11.89 -5.62 9.25
N PHE A 225 -11.65 -4.49 8.59
CA PHE A 225 -12.70 -3.68 7.98
C PHE A 225 -12.25 -3.05 6.67
N GLN A 226 -13.25 -2.61 5.90
CA GLN A 226 -13.12 -1.67 4.80
C GLN A 226 -13.98 -0.44 5.12
N THR A 227 -13.44 0.77 4.93
CA THR A 227 -14.26 1.98 5.06
C THR A 227 -15.00 2.25 3.76
N MET A 228 -16.22 2.75 3.89
CA MET A 228 -16.98 3.32 2.80
C MET A 228 -17.33 4.75 3.22
N ARG A 229 -17.00 5.73 2.38
CA ARG A 229 -17.52 7.09 2.55
C ARG A 229 -19.00 7.06 2.19
N ILE A 230 -19.83 7.36 3.18
CA ILE A 230 -21.24 7.60 2.97
C ILE A 230 -21.38 9.12 2.83
N PRO A 231 -21.76 9.62 1.64
CA PRO A 231 -22.08 11.04 1.47
C PRO A 231 -23.19 11.39 2.46
N SER A 232 -22.97 12.41 3.29
CA SER A 232 -24.05 12.97 4.10
C SER A 232 -24.57 14.24 3.43
N GLU A 233 -25.89 14.46 3.53
CA GLU A 233 -26.53 15.69 3.06
C GLU A 233 -25.99 16.95 3.78
N GLU A 234 -25.36 16.77 4.93
CA GLU A 234 -24.77 17.83 5.76
C GLU A 234 -23.28 18.10 5.45
N GLY A 235 -22.70 17.48 4.42
CA GLY A 235 -21.35 17.78 3.93
C GLY A 235 -20.19 17.22 4.78
N SER A 236 -20.48 16.42 5.81
CA SER A 236 -19.46 15.62 6.50
C SER A 236 -19.62 14.13 6.14
N ASP A 237 -18.78 13.63 5.25
CA ASP A 237 -18.79 12.21 4.88
C ASP A 237 -18.69 11.35 6.15
N ARG A 238 -19.73 10.54 6.43
CA ARG A 238 -19.67 9.57 7.53
C ARG A 238 -18.87 8.36 7.04
N LEU A 239 -17.86 7.96 7.81
CA LEU A 239 -17.13 6.72 7.54
C LEU A 239 -17.93 5.54 8.09
N ALA A 240 -18.45 4.69 7.21
CA ALA A 240 -19.00 3.40 7.60
C ALA A 240 -17.92 2.32 7.58
N PHE A 241 -17.77 1.60 8.68
CA PHE A 241 -16.84 0.48 8.82
C PHE A 241 -17.55 -0.83 8.50
N ASN A 242 -17.35 -1.34 7.29
CA ASN A 242 -17.96 -2.57 6.81
C ASN A 242 -17.01 -3.77 6.92
N LEU A 243 -17.58 -4.97 6.97
CA LEU A 243 -16.80 -6.19 6.73
C LEU A 243 -16.22 -6.16 5.32
N ILE A 244 -15.00 -6.64 5.17
CA ILE A 244 -14.34 -6.75 3.87
C ILE A 244 -15.11 -7.78 3.02
N LYS A 245 -15.62 -7.35 1.86
CA LYS A 245 -16.38 -8.19 0.92
C LYS A 245 -15.76 -8.12 -0.47
N GLY A 246 -15.78 -9.23 -1.20
CA GLY A 246 -15.29 -9.28 -2.58
C GLY A 246 -13.79 -9.12 -2.76
N VAL A 247 -13.01 -9.24 -1.68
CA VAL A 247 -11.54 -9.16 -1.68
C VAL A 247 -10.99 -10.42 -1.06
N ASN A 248 -9.95 -11.00 -1.66
CA ASN A 248 -9.21 -12.09 -1.03
C ASN A 248 -8.35 -11.51 0.11
N TYR A 249 -8.68 -11.86 1.35
CA TYR A 249 -7.96 -11.37 2.52
C TYR A 249 -7.72 -12.48 3.53
N ARG A 250 -6.73 -12.26 4.39
CA ARG A 250 -6.46 -13.07 5.58
C ARG A 250 -6.35 -12.17 6.78
N PHE A 251 -7.09 -12.50 7.83
CA PHE A 251 -6.99 -11.84 9.11
C PHE A 251 -6.52 -12.85 10.15
N HIS A 252 -5.40 -12.54 10.81
CA HIS A 252 -4.85 -13.32 11.90
C HIS A 252 -4.88 -12.48 13.18
N ASN A 253 -5.39 -13.09 14.24
CA ASN A 253 -5.38 -12.54 15.59
C ASN A 253 -4.67 -13.55 16.49
N GLU A 254 -3.38 -13.33 16.73
CA GLU A 254 -2.52 -14.21 17.51
C GLU A 254 -2.02 -13.43 18.73
N GLU A 255 -2.56 -13.75 19.90
CA GLU A 255 -2.23 -13.08 21.18
C GLU A 255 -2.36 -11.55 21.08
N ASN A 256 -1.24 -10.84 21.12
CA ASN A 256 -1.15 -9.39 21.05
C ASN A 256 -0.81 -8.86 19.64
N THR A 257 -0.82 -9.73 18.63
CA THR A 257 -0.47 -9.40 17.24
C THR A 257 -1.66 -9.56 16.32
N LEU A 258 -1.99 -8.47 15.61
CA LEU A 258 -3.04 -8.44 14.59
C LEU A 258 -2.41 -8.30 13.21
N ILE A 259 -2.81 -9.16 12.27
CA ILE A 259 -2.29 -9.15 10.89
C ILE A 259 -3.46 -9.18 9.92
N LEU A 260 -3.50 -8.19 9.02
CA LEU A 260 -4.38 -8.18 7.85
C LEU A 260 -3.52 -8.26 6.59
N GLU A 261 -3.76 -9.27 5.77
CA GLU A 261 -3.20 -9.41 4.43
C GLU A 261 -4.33 -9.25 3.41
N LEU A 262 -4.11 -8.41 2.39
CA LEU A 262 -5.04 -8.18 1.29
C LEU A 262 -4.33 -8.54 -0.02
N PHE A 263 -5.00 -9.32 -0.87
CA PHE A 263 -4.51 -9.74 -2.17
C PHE A 263 -5.36 -9.13 -3.28
N ASN A 264 -4.71 -8.39 -4.16
CA ASN A 264 -5.32 -7.61 -5.23
C ASN A 264 -6.51 -6.74 -4.75
N PRO A 265 -6.37 -5.98 -3.63
CA PRO A 265 -7.50 -5.20 -3.13
C PRO A 265 -7.89 -4.10 -4.14
N PRO A 266 -9.20 -3.89 -4.37
CA PRO A 266 -9.65 -2.71 -5.09
C PRO A 266 -9.28 -1.45 -4.30
N MET A 267 -9.28 -0.31 -4.98
CA MET A 267 -9.04 0.98 -4.34
C MET A 267 -10.05 1.23 -3.22
N GLY A 268 -9.59 1.80 -2.12
CA GLY A 268 -10.37 1.98 -0.90
C GLY A 268 -9.50 2.01 0.34
N GLU A 269 -10.12 2.20 1.50
CA GLU A 269 -9.43 2.21 2.79
C GLU A 269 -9.72 0.90 3.52
N TYR A 270 -8.65 0.27 4.02
CA TYR A 270 -8.73 -1.01 4.72
C TYR A 270 -7.97 -0.90 6.04
N GLY A 271 -8.44 -1.61 7.05
CA GLY A 271 -7.80 -1.56 8.35
C GLY A 271 -8.22 -2.65 9.30
N ILE A 272 -7.68 -2.53 10.51
CA ILE A 272 -7.99 -3.39 11.64
C ILE A 272 -8.51 -2.49 12.76
N LYS A 273 -9.64 -2.85 13.34
CA LYS A 273 -10.18 -2.21 14.55
C LYS A 273 -10.08 -3.17 15.73
N TRP A 274 -9.84 -2.63 16.91
CA TRP A 274 -9.67 -3.43 18.12
C TRP A 274 -10.12 -2.68 19.39
N LYS A 275 -10.37 -3.44 20.46
CA LYS A 275 -10.71 -2.91 21.78
C LYS A 275 -9.66 -3.31 22.82
N PRO A 276 -9.35 -2.43 23.79
CA PRO A 276 -8.52 -2.79 24.94
C PRO A 276 -9.09 -3.95 25.74
N PRO A 277 -8.27 -4.64 26.55
CA PRO A 277 -8.78 -5.58 27.53
C PRO A 277 -9.81 -4.89 28.43
N LYS A 278 -10.76 -5.67 28.94
CA LYS A 278 -11.76 -5.19 29.91
C LYS A 278 -11.09 -4.78 31.21
#